data_AF-A0A3S9VP45-F1
#
_entry.id   AF-A0A3S9VP45-F1
#
_cell.length_a   1.000
_cell.length_b   1.000
_cell.length_c   1.000
_cell.angle_alpha   90.00
_cell.angle_beta   90.00
_cell.angle_gamma   90.00
#
_symmetry.space_group_name_H-M   'P 1'
#
loop_
_entity.id
_entity.type
_entity.pdbx_description
1 polymer ?
#
loop_
_entity_poly.entity_id
_entity_poly.type
_entity_poly.pdbx_seq_one_letter_code
_entity_poly.pdbx_strand_id
1 'polypeptide(L)'
;MIQDKECIIREFLMKDNENYNLTSLGFIQDFEKEISFLLELSQDLPMTTFSAWKHQLLNTYYAERQFPAFVQSNINVPLFIENIYSKAQNMVETKYWKESPAEVNTYIAAFKDSLAYLLPRDLFLKYYHYYFTTDLRLNTPEELYYYCQQITDTIFPLSSTEILEHVKNAHPVFCTGISKWLKKLIRQDLPEREDIHHETYIAFIEAIKKNRLAAPEQPLSIRNYAIGIIKNKFMESYRQRKTLVLKEENQLITLLDQKNPETEEWLVEKEKILNILQDPDNPLQKELFRGIEDKIEIFILHFVKGLSYEEIAIQKYGNLAPKELKRKTDKFRQDICRVKAPLCSHIEKIISKL
;
A
#
# COMPACT_ATOMS: atom_id res chain seq x y z
N MET A 1 -46.38 -33.41 9.08
CA MET A 1 -45.33 -34.17 8.36
C MET A 1 -44.98 -33.61 6.99
N ILE A 2 -45.91 -33.47 6.02
CA ILE A 2 -45.58 -32.92 4.68
C ILE A 2 -45.21 -31.44 4.75
N GLN A 3 -46.00 -30.61 5.45
CA GLN A 3 -45.69 -29.18 5.68
C GLN A 3 -44.37 -28.97 6.43
N ASP A 4 -44.00 -29.88 7.34
CA ASP A 4 -42.73 -29.80 8.06
C ASP A 4 -41.54 -30.09 7.13
N LYS A 5 -41.67 -31.05 6.21
CA LYS A 5 -40.63 -31.38 5.22
C LYS A 5 -40.41 -30.27 4.20
N GLU A 6 -41.49 -29.67 3.70
CA GLU A 6 -41.39 -28.54 2.76
C GLU A 6 -40.65 -27.36 3.36
N CYS A 7 -40.99 -26.99 4.60
CA CYS A 7 -40.30 -25.92 5.32
C CYS A 7 -38.79 -26.20 5.46
N ILE A 8 -38.43 -27.43 5.83
CA ILE A 8 -37.04 -27.86 5.96
C ILE A 8 -36.29 -27.84 4.60
N ILE A 9 -36.91 -28.35 3.54
CA ILE A 9 -36.30 -28.41 2.20
C ILE A 9 -36.10 -27.00 1.64
N ARG A 10 -37.10 -26.13 1.78
CA ARG A 10 -37.01 -24.72 1.40
C ARG A 10 -35.84 -24.05 2.11
N GLU A 11 -35.71 -24.26 3.42
CA GLU A 11 -34.61 -23.71 4.22
C GLU A 11 -33.24 -24.22 3.74
N PHE A 12 -33.12 -25.49 3.34
CA PHE A 12 -31.87 -26.03 2.79
C PHE A 12 -31.47 -25.35 1.49
N LEU A 13 -32.39 -25.31 0.53
CA LEU A 13 -32.10 -24.72 -0.77
C LEU A 13 -31.83 -23.22 -0.65
N MET A 14 -32.50 -22.54 0.28
CA MET A 14 -32.31 -21.11 0.52
C MET A 14 -30.92 -20.84 1.08
N LYS A 15 -30.50 -21.61 2.10
CA LYS A 15 -29.15 -21.51 2.65
C LYS A 15 -28.07 -21.84 1.63
N ASP A 16 -28.23 -22.87 0.82
CA ASP A 16 -27.28 -23.19 -0.24
C ASP A 16 -27.24 -22.08 -1.30
N ASN A 17 -28.40 -21.56 -1.68
CA ASN A 17 -28.46 -20.45 -2.62
C ASN A 17 -27.77 -19.19 -2.08
N GLU A 18 -27.98 -18.83 -0.82
CA GLU A 18 -27.31 -17.70 -0.16
C GLU A 18 -25.79 -17.95 -0.04
N ASN A 19 -25.41 -19.15 0.38
CA ASN A 19 -24.02 -19.52 0.59
C ASN A 19 -23.23 -19.61 -0.71
N TYR A 20 -23.86 -19.96 -1.84
CA TYR A 20 -23.17 -20.23 -3.11
C TYR A 20 -23.61 -19.31 -4.26
N ASN A 21 -24.60 -18.43 -4.06
CA ASN A 21 -25.24 -17.56 -5.05
C ASN A 21 -25.72 -18.31 -6.31
N LEU A 22 -26.38 -19.46 -6.11
CA LEU A 22 -26.77 -20.37 -7.20
C LEU A 22 -27.76 -19.74 -8.19
N THR A 23 -28.69 -18.89 -7.72
CA THR A 23 -29.62 -18.14 -8.58
C THR A 23 -28.89 -17.09 -9.41
N SER A 24 -28.00 -16.31 -8.79
CA SER A 24 -27.24 -15.28 -9.50
C SER A 24 -26.33 -15.86 -10.58
N LEU A 25 -25.81 -17.08 -10.36
CA LEU A 25 -25.00 -17.81 -11.33
C LEU A 25 -25.84 -18.54 -12.39
N GLY A 26 -27.17 -18.52 -12.28
CA GLY A 26 -28.09 -19.15 -13.23
C GLY A 26 -28.24 -20.67 -13.07
N PHE A 27 -27.74 -21.26 -11.99
CA PHE A 27 -27.96 -22.68 -11.68
C PHE A 27 -29.41 -22.92 -11.23
N ILE A 28 -29.92 -22.08 -10.32
CA ILE A 28 -31.33 -22.08 -9.90
C ILE A 28 -32.08 -21.01 -10.68
N GLN A 29 -32.95 -21.41 -11.61
CA GLN A 29 -33.75 -20.47 -12.40
C GLN A 29 -35.11 -20.16 -11.74
N ASP A 30 -35.71 -21.15 -11.09
CA ASP A 30 -37.05 -21.06 -10.52
C ASP A 30 -37.11 -21.80 -9.18
N PHE A 31 -37.05 -21.03 -8.10
CA PHE A 31 -36.88 -21.56 -6.74
C PHE A 31 -38.04 -22.49 -6.34
N GLU A 32 -39.28 -22.18 -6.72
CA GLU A 32 -40.47 -22.98 -6.37
C GLU A 32 -40.50 -24.31 -7.13
N LYS A 33 -40.04 -24.32 -8.39
CA LYS A 33 -39.88 -25.57 -9.15
C LYS A 33 -38.81 -26.47 -8.54
N GLU A 34 -37.71 -25.89 -8.08
CA GLU A 34 -36.64 -26.66 -7.42
C GLU A 34 -37.10 -27.25 -6.09
N ILE A 35 -37.88 -26.52 -5.29
CA ILE A 35 -38.49 -27.05 -4.06
C ILE A 35 -39.44 -28.20 -4.37
N SER A 36 -40.30 -28.04 -5.38
CA SER A 36 -41.26 -29.09 -5.79
C SER A 36 -40.53 -30.38 -6.19
N PHE A 37 -39.43 -30.25 -6.95
CA PHE A 37 -38.59 -31.39 -7.34
C PHE A 37 -37.89 -32.04 -6.14
N LEU A 38 -37.34 -31.26 -5.22
CA LEU A 38 -36.74 -31.78 -3.98
C LEU A 38 -37.77 -32.49 -3.10
N LEU A 39 -39.01 -32.00 -3.05
CA LEU A 39 -40.11 -32.63 -2.33
C LEU A 39 -40.44 -34.00 -2.91
N GLU A 40 -40.51 -34.13 -4.24
CA GLU A 40 -40.70 -35.41 -4.94
C GLU A 40 -39.56 -36.38 -4.62
N LEU A 41 -38.29 -35.95 -4.80
CA LEU A 41 -37.11 -36.75 -4.44
C LEU A 41 -37.12 -37.23 -2.98
N SER A 42 -37.63 -36.40 -2.07
CA SER A 42 -37.67 -36.73 -0.65
C SER A 42 -38.65 -37.85 -0.27
N GLN A 43 -39.58 -38.21 -1.18
CA GLN A 43 -40.54 -39.29 -0.96
C GLN A 43 -39.85 -40.66 -1.07
N ASP A 44 -38.88 -40.78 -1.97
CA ASP A 44 -38.14 -42.01 -2.24
C ASP A 44 -36.93 -42.22 -1.31
N LEU A 45 -36.64 -41.24 -0.45
CA LEU A 45 -35.49 -41.25 0.45
C LEU A 45 -35.91 -41.47 1.91
N PRO A 46 -35.68 -42.66 2.48
CA PRO A 46 -36.06 -42.96 3.86
C PRO A 46 -35.22 -42.14 4.86
N MET A 47 -35.90 -41.52 5.83
CA MET A 47 -35.26 -40.67 6.83
C MET A 47 -34.69 -41.52 7.98
N THR A 48 -33.45 -42.01 7.84
CA THR A 48 -32.76 -42.77 8.89
C THR A 48 -32.25 -41.85 10.00
N THR A 49 -31.45 -40.85 9.64
CA THR A 49 -31.08 -39.71 10.48
C THR A 49 -31.23 -38.43 9.67
N PHE A 50 -31.48 -37.30 10.32
CA PHE A 50 -31.62 -36.01 9.63
C PHE A 50 -30.40 -35.66 8.78
N SER A 51 -29.19 -35.88 9.31
CA SER A 51 -27.93 -35.58 8.61
C SER A 51 -27.74 -36.45 7.36
N ALA A 52 -27.88 -37.77 7.50
CA ALA A 52 -27.73 -38.70 6.38
C ALA A 52 -28.80 -38.47 5.30
N TRP A 53 -30.05 -38.21 5.71
CA TRP A 53 -31.13 -37.89 4.80
C TRP A 53 -30.88 -36.58 4.04
N LYS A 54 -30.47 -35.50 4.73
CA LYS A 54 -30.13 -34.23 4.09
C LYS A 54 -29.02 -34.40 3.05
N HIS A 55 -27.94 -35.07 3.44
CA HIS A 55 -26.79 -35.28 2.56
C HIS A 55 -27.17 -36.12 1.33
N GLN A 56 -27.95 -37.18 1.51
CA GLN A 56 -28.43 -38.00 0.39
C GLN A 56 -29.37 -37.20 -0.53
N LEU A 57 -30.32 -36.45 0.02
CA LEU A 57 -31.26 -35.63 -0.75
C LEU A 57 -30.53 -34.59 -1.62
N LEU A 58 -29.60 -33.83 -1.02
CA LEU A 58 -28.88 -32.78 -1.73
C LEU A 58 -27.91 -33.36 -2.78
N ASN A 59 -27.22 -34.47 -2.49
CA ASN A 59 -26.35 -35.10 -3.47
C ASN A 59 -27.12 -35.62 -4.68
N THR A 60 -28.27 -36.27 -4.45
CA THR A 60 -29.14 -36.71 -5.55
C THR A 60 -29.65 -35.51 -6.34
N TYR A 61 -30.09 -34.45 -5.66
CA TYR A 61 -30.54 -33.22 -6.31
C TYR A 61 -29.49 -32.61 -7.24
N TYR A 62 -28.27 -32.39 -6.75
CA TYR A 62 -27.21 -31.77 -7.55
C TYR A 62 -26.71 -32.67 -8.68
N ALA A 63 -26.75 -34.00 -8.49
CA ALA A 63 -26.47 -34.96 -9.55
C ALA A 63 -27.53 -34.90 -10.67
N GLU A 64 -28.82 -34.94 -10.32
CA GLU A 64 -29.93 -34.85 -11.28
C GLU A 64 -29.95 -33.50 -12.02
N ARG A 65 -29.60 -32.41 -11.32
CA ARG A 65 -29.44 -31.07 -11.90
C ARG A 65 -28.11 -30.84 -12.61
N GLN A 66 -27.28 -31.87 -12.75
CA GLN A 66 -26.02 -31.82 -13.50
C GLN A 66 -25.09 -30.69 -13.02
N PHE A 67 -24.97 -30.51 -11.70
CA PHE A 67 -24.06 -29.51 -11.12
C PHE A 67 -22.61 -29.63 -11.64
N PRO A 68 -22.02 -30.83 -11.81
CA PRO A 68 -20.70 -30.96 -12.46
C PRO A 68 -20.63 -30.31 -13.85
N ALA A 69 -21.63 -30.54 -14.70
CA ALA A 69 -21.68 -29.99 -16.04
C ALA A 69 -21.86 -28.47 -16.02
N PHE A 70 -22.64 -27.97 -15.04
CA PHE A 70 -22.78 -26.53 -14.80
C PHE A 70 -21.43 -25.90 -14.45
N VAL A 71 -20.65 -26.47 -13.52
CA VAL A 71 -19.33 -25.95 -13.15
C VAL A 71 -18.39 -25.95 -14.35
N GLN A 72 -18.31 -27.06 -15.09
CA GLN A 72 -17.44 -27.18 -16.27
C GLN A 72 -17.77 -26.13 -17.34
N SER A 73 -19.07 -25.90 -17.58
CA SER A 73 -19.53 -24.93 -18.58
C SER A 73 -19.30 -23.48 -18.14
N ASN A 74 -19.24 -23.22 -16.83
CA ASN A 74 -19.12 -21.87 -16.27
C ASN A 74 -17.73 -21.53 -15.73
N ILE A 75 -16.78 -22.45 -15.73
CA ILE A 75 -15.45 -22.23 -15.14
C ILE A 75 -14.69 -21.04 -15.74
N ASN A 76 -14.95 -20.70 -17.01
CA ASN A 76 -14.35 -19.54 -17.68
C ASN A 76 -15.30 -18.33 -17.77
N VAL A 77 -16.50 -18.42 -17.19
CA VAL A 77 -17.49 -17.35 -17.22
C VAL A 77 -17.11 -16.28 -16.18
N PRO A 78 -16.99 -14.99 -16.55
CA PRO A 78 -16.54 -13.94 -15.63
C PRO A 78 -17.34 -13.88 -14.32
N LEU A 79 -18.66 -14.03 -14.39
CA LEU A 79 -19.52 -13.99 -13.20
C LEU A 79 -19.22 -15.13 -12.22
N PHE A 80 -18.90 -16.33 -12.74
CA PHE A 80 -18.49 -17.47 -11.93
C PHE A 80 -17.14 -17.21 -11.27
N ILE A 81 -16.17 -16.71 -12.03
CA ILE A 81 -14.84 -16.35 -11.52
C ILE A 81 -14.94 -15.32 -10.39
N GLU A 82 -15.74 -14.27 -10.55
CA GLU A 82 -15.95 -13.25 -9.52
C GLU A 82 -16.62 -13.81 -8.26
N ASN A 83 -17.54 -14.75 -8.42
CA ASN A 83 -18.17 -15.42 -7.29
C ASN A 83 -17.14 -16.22 -6.47
N ILE A 84 -16.28 -16.99 -7.15
CA ILE A 84 -15.19 -17.73 -6.49
C ILE A 84 -14.19 -16.75 -5.85
N TYR A 85 -13.88 -15.64 -6.51
CA TYR A 85 -13.00 -14.61 -5.97
C TYR A 85 -13.52 -14.07 -4.64
N SER A 86 -14.79 -13.65 -4.59
CA SER A 86 -15.42 -13.14 -3.37
C SER A 86 -15.38 -14.15 -2.22
N LYS A 87 -15.61 -15.44 -2.50
CA LYS A 87 -15.50 -16.50 -1.49
C LYS A 87 -14.06 -16.68 -1.01
N ALA A 88 -13.10 -16.73 -1.93
CA ALA A 88 -11.69 -16.86 -1.60
C ALA A 88 -11.21 -15.68 -0.73
N GLN A 89 -11.66 -14.45 -1.01
CA GLN A 89 -11.37 -13.30 -0.16
C GLN A 89 -11.88 -13.49 1.27
N ASN A 90 -13.16 -13.88 1.42
CA ASN A 90 -13.75 -14.13 2.74
C ASN A 90 -13.02 -15.27 3.49
N MET A 91 -12.58 -16.31 2.79
CA MET A 91 -11.80 -17.42 3.36
C MET A 91 -10.44 -16.94 3.89
N VAL A 92 -9.71 -16.17 3.08
CA VAL A 92 -8.39 -15.61 3.45
C VAL A 92 -8.52 -14.64 4.63
N GLU A 93 -9.53 -13.77 4.63
CA GLU A 93 -9.83 -12.88 5.75
C GLU A 93 -10.18 -13.66 7.02
N THR A 94 -11.05 -14.66 6.92
CA THR A 94 -11.43 -15.51 8.05
C THR A 94 -10.22 -16.22 8.63
N LYS A 95 -9.32 -16.72 7.78
CA LYS A 95 -8.06 -17.36 8.17
C LYS A 95 -7.16 -16.40 8.94
N TYR A 96 -6.99 -15.17 8.43
CA TYR A 96 -6.24 -14.11 9.12
C TYR A 96 -6.76 -13.82 10.53
N TRP A 97 -8.09 -13.79 10.72
CA TRP A 97 -8.70 -13.50 12.02
C TRP A 97 -8.63 -14.68 13.01
N LYS A 98 -8.64 -15.92 12.52
CA LYS A 98 -8.69 -17.14 13.36
C LYS A 98 -7.32 -17.70 13.71
N GLU A 99 -6.33 -17.56 12.83
CA GLU A 99 -5.00 -18.11 13.06
C GLU A 99 -4.15 -17.18 13.94
N SER A 100 -3.27 -17.78 14.76
CA SER A 100 -2.26 -17.01 15.48
C SER A 100 -1.42 -16.19 14.49
N PRO A 101 -0.97 -14.97 14.83
CA PRO A 101 -0.29 -14.11 13.88
C PRO A 101 0.90 -14.85 13.26
N ALA A 102 0.85 -15.09 11.95
CA ALA A 102 1.97 -15.66 11.22
C ALA A 102 3.25 -14.86 11.53
N GLU A 103 4.41 -15.50 11.59
CA GLU A 103 5.66 -14.80 11.93
C GLU A 103 5.95 -13.61 10.99
N VAL A 104 5.54 -13.73 9.72
CA VAL A 104 5.55 -12.62 8.74
C VAL A 104 4.74 -11.43 9.22
N ASN A 105 3.58 -11.64 9.87
CA ASN A 105 2.75 -10.56 10.42
C ASN A 105 3.43 -9.84 11.59
N THR A 106 4.25 -10.55 12.35
CA THR A 106 5.00 -9.97 13.48
C THR A 106 6.07 -8.97 12.99
N TYR A 107 6.70 -9.25 11.86
CA TYR A 107 7.87 -8.50 11.41
C TYR A 107 7.64 -7.64 10.16
N ILE A 108 6.70 -8.02 9.29
CA ILE A 108 6.41 -7.42 7.98
C ILE A 108 4.88 -7.22 7.78
N ALA A 109 4.17 -6.69 8.78
CA ALA A 109 2.77 -6.27 8.63
C ALA A 109 2.62 -4.76 8.42
N ALA A 110 1.78 -4.38 7.46
CA ALA A 110 1.15 -3.06 7.40
C ALA A 110 -0.09 -3.03 8.34
N PHE A 111 -0.58 -1.85 8.71
CA PHE A 111 -1.71 -1.68 9.63
C PHE A 111 -3.01 -2.32 9.09
N LYS A 112 -3.75 -3.05 9.95
CA LYS A 112 -5.04 -3.76 9.72
C LYS A 112 -5.08 -4.83 8.61
N ASP A 113 -4.19 -4.79 7.63
CA ASP A 113 -4.08 -5.74 6.53
C ASP A 113 -2.67 -6.35 6.50
N SER A 114 -2.55 -7.63 6.85
CA SER A 114 -1.28 -8.34 6.70
C SER A 114 -0.91 -8.47 5.22
N LEU A 115 0.37 -8.21 4.89
CA LEU A 115 0.92 -8.50 3.56
C LEU A 115 0.82 -9.99 3.19
N ALA A 116 0.86 -10.88 4.20
CA ALA A 116 0.81 -12.32 4.00
C ALA A 116 -0.59 -12.85 3.68
N TYR A 117 -1.63 -12.04 3.86
CA TYR A 117 -3.03 -12.39 3.60
C TYR A 117 -3.66 -11.50 2.52
N LEU A 118 -2.84 -10.83 1.70
CA LEU A 118 -3.32 -10.07 0.56
C LEU A 118 -3.69 -11.01 -0.60
N LEU A 119 -4.94 -10.93 -1.07
CA LEU A 119 -5.42 -11.58 -2.28
C LEU A 119 -5.90 -10.55 -3.33
N PRO A 120 -4.99 -9.84 -4.02
CA PRO A 120 -5.34 -9.03 -5.18
C PRO A 120 -5.98 -9.86 -6.28
N ARG A 121 -6.85 -9.24 -7.09
CA ARG A 121 -7.60 -9.94 -8.14
C ARG A 121 -6.69 -10.61 -9.19
N ASP A 122 -5.61 -9.96 -9.60
CA ASP A 122 -4.65 -10.52 -10.56
C ASP A 122 -3.87 -11.72 -9.99
N LEU A 123 -3.56 -11.70 -8.70
CA LEU A 123 -2.98 -12.85 -8.01
C LEU A 123 -3.98 -14.00 -7.93
N PHE A 124 -5.23 -13.70 -7.56
CA PHE A 124 -6.31 -14.69 -7.58
C PHE A 124 -6.47 -15.33 -8.95
N LEU A 125 -6.50 -14.55 -10.03
CA LEU A 125 -6.65 -15.09 -11.38
C LEU A 125 -5.53 -16.04 -11.78
N LYS A 126 -4.30 -15.81 -11.31
CA LYS A 126 -3.18 -16.77 -11.54
C LYS A 126 -3.45 -18.10 -10.87
N TYR A 127 -3.88 -18.08 -9.61
CA TYR A 127 -4.23 -19.31 -8.89
C TYR A 127 -5.48 -19.96 -9.48
N TYR A 128 -6.47 -19.17 -9.86
CA TYR A 128 -7.67 -19.66 -10.50
C TYR A 128 -7.33 -20.47 -11.74
N HIS A 129 -6.58 -19.91 -12.70
CA HIS A 129 -6.20 -20.64 -13.91
C HIS A 129 -5.30 -21.87 -13.63
N TYR A 130 -4.56 -21.88 -12.52
CA TYR A 130 -3.73 -23.02 -12.15
C TYR A 130 -4.55 -24.19 -11.57
N TYR A 131 -5.52 -23.90 -10.71
CA TYR A 131 -6.31 -24.92 -10.01
C TYR A 131 -7.64 -25.26 -10.71
N PHE A 132 -8.33 -24.27 -11.27
CA PHE A 132 -9.62 -24.43 -11.94
C PHE A 132 -9.41 -24.78 -13.42
N THR A 133 -9.24 -26.08 -13.68
CA THR A 133 -9.12 -26.64 -15.03
C THR A 133 -10.45 -27.24 -15.50
N THR A 134 -10.62 -27.41 -16.81
CA THR A 134 -11.84 -28.00 -17.40
C THR A 134 -12.11 -29.44 -16.97
N ASP A 135 -11.09 -30.14 -16.48
CA ASP A 135 -11.21 -31.51 -15.98
C ASP A 135 -11.70 -31.58 -14.52
N LEU A 136 -11.85 -30.44 -13.85
CA LEU A 136 -12.36 -30.36 -12.49
C LEU A 136 -13.78 -30.93 -12.42
N ARG A 137 -13.98 -31.88 -11.51
CA ARG A 137 -15.28 -32.52 -11.24
C ARG A 137 -15.66 -32.26 -9.80
N LEU A 138 -16.69 -31.44 -9.62
CA LEU A 138 -17.27 -31.09 -8.33
C LEU A 138 -18.77 -31.40 -8.42
N ASN A 139 -19.25 -32.29 -7.57
CA ASN A 139 -20.60 -32.84 -7.60
C ASN A 139 -21.60 -31.95 -6.87
N THR A 140 -21.14 -31.15 -5.92
CA THR A 140 -22.00 -30.26 -5.13
C THR A 140 -21.36 -28.90 -4.90
N PRO A 141 -22.17 -27.87 -4.59
CA PRO A 141 -21.67 -26.58 -4.15
C PRO A 141 -20.81 -26.66 -2.89
N GLU A 142 -21.10 -27.61 -1.99
CA GLU A 142 -20.30 -27.87 -0.80
C GLU A 142 -18.90 -28.38 -1.15
N GLU A 143 -18.79 -29.32 -2.10
CA GLU A 143 -17.49 -29.77 -2.63
C GLU A 143 -16.71 -28.61 -3.26
N LEU A 144 -17.38 -27.74 -4.04
CA LEU A 144 -16.77 -26.54 -4.61
C LEU A 144 -16.22 -25.60 -3.53
N TYR A 145 -16.97 -25.38 -2.46
CA TYR A 145 -16.53 -24.56 -1.34
C TYR A 145 -15.32 -25.16 -0.63
N TYR A 146 -15.34 -26.45 -0.32
CA TYR A 146 -14.20 -27.12 0.29
C TYR A 146 -12.97 -27.12 -0.61
N TYR A 147 -13.17 -27.25 -1.93
CA TYR A 147 -12.08 -27.15 -2.90
C TYR A 147 -11.45 -25.75 -2.89
N CYS A 148 -12.27 -24.68 -2.90
CA CYS A 148 -11.78 -23.31 -2.76
C CYS A 148 -11.02 -23.11 -1.44
N GLN A 149 -11.56 -23.66 -0.35
CA GLN A 149 -10.94 -23.58 0.98
C GLN A 149 -9.56 -24.26 0.99
N GLN A 150 -9.45 -25.49 0.46
CA GLN A 150 -8.19 -26.22 0.34
C GLN A 150 -7.14 -25.44 -0.45
N ILE A 151 -7.53 -24.80 -1.56
CA ILE A 151 -6.63 -23.95 -2.35
C ILE A 151 -6.16 -22.76 -1.50
N THR A 152 -7.07 -22.05 -0.86
CA THR A 152 -6.72 -20.89 -0.02
C THR A 152 -5.82 -21.28 1.16
N ASP A 153 -6.06 -22.44 1.77
CA ASP A 153 -5.25 -22.97 2.87
C ASP A 153 -3.86 -23.42 2.42
N THR A 154 -3.71 -23.82 1.15
CA THR A 154 -2.42 -24.21 0.58
C THR A 154 -1.57 -22.98 0.27
N ILE A 155 -2.20 -21.88 -0.16
CA ILE A 155 -1.50 -20.67 -0.62
C ILE A 155 -1.19 -19.72 0.54
N PHE A 156 -2.10 -19.59 1.51
CA PHE A 156 -2.00 -18.60 2.57
C PHE A 156 -1.60 -19.23 3.91
N PRO A 157 -0.82 -18.55 4.75
CA PRO A 157 -0.21 -17.23 4.54
C PRO A 157 0.91 -17.25 3.49
N LEU A 158 1.03 -16.16 2.71
CA LEU A 158 2.16 -15.97 1.80
C LEU A 158 3.46 -15.88 2.60
N SER A 159 4.49 -16.55 2.09
CA SER A 159 5.85 -16.49 2.61
C SER A 159 6.49 -15.11 2.36
N SER A 160 7.54 -14.80 3.13
CA SER A 160 8.38 -13.61 2.91
C SER A 160 8.90 -13.54 1.47
N THR A 161 9.31 -14.68 0.92
CA THR A 161 9.85 -14.81 -0.44
C THR A 161 8.82 -14.47 -1.50
N GLU A 162 7.58 -14.93 -1.35
CA GLU A 162 6.49 -14.62 -2.29
C GLU A 162 6.14 -13.13 -2.25
N ILE A 163 6.04 -12.55 -1.05
CA ILE A 163 5.80 -11.11 -0.89
C ILE A 163 6.90 -10.30 -1.57
N LEU A 164 8.17 -10.64 -1.34
CA LEU A 164 9.30 -9.93 -1.95
C LEU A 164 9.33 -10.11 -3.47
N GLU A 165 8.94 -11.25 -4.00
CA GLU A 165 8.84 -11.48 -5.45
C GLU A 165 7.72 -10.63 -6.07
N HIS A 166 6.56 -10.49 -5.41
CA HIS A 166 5.53 -9.54 -5.86
C HIS A 166 6.03 -8.09 -5.86
N VAL A 167 6.80 -7.69 -4.84
CA VAL A 167 7.39 -6.35 -4.75
C VAL A 167 8.47 -6.13 -5.81
N LYS A 168 9.29 -7.14 -6.09
CA LYS A 168 10.32 -7.14 -7.15
C LYS A 168 9.70 -6.90 -8.52
N ASN A 169 8.54 -7.53 -8.77
CA ASN A 169 7.72 -7.38 -9.96
C ASN A 169 6.85 -6.10 -9.95
N ALA A 170 7.08 -5.19 -9.00
CA ALA A 170 6.40 -3.90 -8.88
C ALA A 170 4.86 -4.01 -8.75
N HIS A 171 4.36 -5.08 -8.11
CA HIS A 171 2.94 -5.25 -7.91
C HIS A 171 2.38 -4.13 -7.00
N PRO A 172 1.38 -3.32 -7.45
CA PRO A 172 0.96 -2.10 -6.76
C PRO A 172 0.52 -2.29 -5.30
N VAL A 173 -0.30 -3.31 -5.03
CA VAL A 173 -0.80 -3.60 -3.67
C VAL A 173 0.33 -3.95 -2.70
N PHE A 174 1.23 -4.87 -3.09
CA PHE A 174 2.37 -5.27 -2.26
C PHE A 174 3.39 -4.13 -2.08
N CYS A 175 3.70 -3.37 -3.14
CA CYS A 175 4.56 -2.19 -3.04
C CYS A 175 3.98 -1.13 -2.09
N THR A 176 2.68 -0.87 -2.16
CA THR A 176 1.98 0.04 -1.26
C THR A 176 2.04 -0.46 0.19
N GLY A 177 1.82 -1.76 0.41
CA GLY A 177 1.90 -2.34 1.74
C GLY A 177 3.32 -2.29 2.33
N ILE A 178 4.36 -2.57 1.55
CA ILE A 178 5.77 -2.39 1.97
C ILE A 178 6.07 -0.93 2.29
N SER A 179 5.61 0.01 1.46
CA SER A 179 5.80 1.44 1.71
C SER A 179 5.17 1.87 3.05
N LYS A 180 3.93 1.45 3.33
CA LYS A 180 3.24 1.70 4.61
C LYS A 180 3.97 1.05 5.79
N TRP A 181 4.45 -0.19 5.64
CA TRP A 181 5.23 -0.89 6.66
C TRP A 181 6.54 -0.15 6.98
N LEU A 182 7.32 0.24 5.98
CA LEU A 182 8.56 1.01 6.17
C LEU A 182 8.29 2.34 6.88
N LYS A 183 7.24 3.06 6.49
CA LYS A 183 6.84 4.34 7.11
C LYS A 183 6.51 4.20 8.59
N LYS A 184 6.02 3.03 9.02
CA LYS A 184 5.73 2.71 10.43
C LYS A 184 7.01 2.44 11.24
N LEU A 185 8.05 1.91 10.61
CA LEU A 185 9.35 1.70 11.28
C LEU A 185 10.09 3.01 11.55
N ILE A 186 9.75 4.09 10.85
CA ILE A 186 10.33 5.41 11.03
C ILE A 186 9.56 6.16 12.13
N ARG A 187 10.32 6.75 13.06
CA ARG A 187 9.82 7.58 14.15
C ARG A 187 8.92 8.72 13.64
N GLN A 188 7.79 8.95 14.32
CA GLN A 188 6.78 9.92 13.91
C GLN A 188 7.18 11.37 14.20
N ASP A 189 8.01 11.59 15.21
CA ASP A 189 8.44 12.91 15.70
C ASP A 189 9.57 13.53 14.86
N LEU A 190 9.95 12.91 13.74
CA LEU A 190 11.00 13.41 12.87
C LEU A 190 10.44 14.39 11.83
N PRO A 191 10.95 15.64 11.74
CA PRO A 191 10.54 16.59 10.72
C PRO A 191 10.80 16.09 9.28
N GLU A 192 11.89 15.34 9.10
CA GLU A 192 12.35 14.79 7.81
C GLU A 192 11.76 13.39 7.52
N ARG A 193 10.70 13.00 8.23
CA ARG A 193 10.16 11.65 8.17
C ARG A 193 9.77 11.21 6.77
N GLU A 194 9.17 12.11 5.99
CA GLU A 194 8.74 11.81 4.62
C GLU A 194 9.93 11.60 3.68
N ASP A 195 10.99 12.41 3.81
CA ASP A 195 12.21 12.26 3.01
C ASP A 195 12.94 10.97 3.35
N ILE A 196 13.12 10.68 4.65
CA ILE A 196 13.71 9.42 5.12
C ILE A 196 12.88 8.23 4.63
N HIS A 197 11.55 8.34 4.65
CA HIS A 197 10.66 7.30 4.15
C HIS A 197 10.84 7.06 2.65
N HIS A 198 10.82 8.12 1.86
CA HIS A 198 10.98 8.03 0.40
C HIS A 198 12.32 7.42 0.02
N GLU A 199 13.42 7.91 0.60
CA GLU A 199 14.77 7.37 0.34
C GLU A 199 14.92 5.92 0.83
N THR A 200 14.33 5.59 1.98
CA THR A 200 14.33 4.21 2.50
C THR A 200 13.59 3.29 1.55
N TYR A 201 12.41 3.71 1.07
CA TYR A 201 11.62 2.92 0.13
C TYR A 201 12.41 2.64 -1.15
N ILE A 202 13.02 3.65 -1.76
CA ILE A 202 13.85 3.47 -2.96
C ILE A 202 14.99 2.48 -2.70
N ALA A 203 15.77 2.70 -1.64
CA ALA A 203 16.91 1.84 -1.31
C ALA A 203 16.50 0.40 -1.02
N PHE A 204 15.35 0.20 -0.37
CA PHE A 204 14.81 -1.12 -0.06
C PHE A 204 14.33 -1.84 -1.33
N ILE A 205 13.61 -1.17 -2.22
CA ILE A 205 13.18 -1.74 -3.51
C ILE A 205 14.40 -2.10 -4.37
N GLU A 206 15.43 -1.25 -4.41
CA GLU A 206 16.67 -1.56 -5.10
C GLU A 206 17.38 -2.80 -4.52
N ALA A 207 17.39 -2.95 -3.19
CA ALA A 207 17.97 -4.11 -2.54
C ALA A 207 17.25 -5.41 -2.90
N ILE A 208 15.91 -5.37 -2.98
CA ILE A 208 15.09 -6.50 -3.44
C ILE A 208 15.43 -6.84 -4.90
N LYS A 209 15.42 -5.85 -5.80
CA LYS A 209 15.71 -6.05 -7.23
C LYS A 209 17.10 -6.61 -7.48
N LYS A 210 18.09 -6.22 -6.66
CA LYS A 210 19.49 -6.66 -6.75
C LYS A 210 19.79 -7.91 -5.92
N ASN A 211 18.77 -8.56 -5.33
CA ASN A 211 18.90 -9.74 -4.45
C ASN A 211 19.95 -9.55 -3.33
N ARG A 212 19.95 -8.38 -2.68
CA ARG A 212 20.93 -8.01 -1.63
C ARG A 212 20.52 -8.43 -0.21
N LEU A 213 19.35 -9.02 -0.05
CA LEU A 213 18.84 -9.52 1.23
C LEU A 213 19.49 -10.89 1.50
N ALA A 214 20.19 -11.02 2.63
CA ALA A 214 20.99 -12.23 2.92
C ALA A 214 20.15 -13.46 3.34
N ALA A 215 18.97 -13.24 3.93
CA ALA A 215 18.03 -14.29 4.34
C ALA A 215 16.58 -13.83 4.07
N PRO A 216 16.15 -13.73 2.80
CA PRO A 216 14.82 -13.24 2.41
C PRO A 216 13.67 -14.16 2.83
N GLU A 217 13.95 -15.39 3.23
CA GLU A 217 12.99 -16.33 3.82
C GLU A 217 12.64 -15.97 5.27
N GLN A 218 13.56 -15.33 6.01
CA GLN A 218 13.38 -14.98 7.41
C GLN A 218 12.78 -13.57 7.58
N PRO A 219 11.54 -13.44 8.08
CA PRO A 219 10.89 -12.12 8.21
C PRO A 219 11.66 -11.12 9.09
N LEU A 220 12.28 -11.63 10.16
CA LEU A 220 13.11 -10.83 11.07
C LEU A 220 14.36 -10.26 10.36
N SER A 221 15.00 -11.04 9.50
CA SER A 221 16.17 -10.60 8.73
C SER A 221 15.81 -9.43 7.80
N ILE A 222 14.66 -9.54 7.12
CA ILE A 222 14.13 -8.47 6.25
C ILE A 222 13.88 -7.19 7.06
N ARG A 223 13.23 -7.31 8.23
CA ARG A 223 13.00 -6.18 9.13
C ARG A 223 14.31 -5.54 9.59
N ASN A 224 15.29 -6.34 10.00
CA ASN A 224 16.59 -5.85 10.44
C ASN A 224 17.33 -5.11 9.32
N TYR A 225 17.25 -5.62 8.09
CA TYR A 225 17.80 -4.96 6.92
C TYR A 225 17.13 -3.60 6.66
N ALA A 226 15.79 -3.55 6.70
CA ALA A 226 15.04 -2.30 6.58
C ALA A 226 15.42 -1.28 7.67
N ILE A 227 15.53 -1.73 8.93
CA ILE A 227 16.00 -0.89 10.04
C ILE A 227 17.41 -0.38 9.79
N GLY A 228 18.30 -1.21 9.22
CA GLY A 228 19.65 -0.79 8.83
C GLY A 228 19.64 0.35 7.81
N ILE A 229 18.82 0.24 6.76
CA ILE A 229 18.62 1.31 5.77
C ILE A 229 18.10 2.57 6.45
N ILE A 230 17.04 2.46 7.26
CA ILE A 230 16.43 3.60 7.97
C ILE A 230 17.47 4.28 8.86
N LYS A 231 18.27 3.52 9.61
CA LYS A 231 19.35 4.07 10.45
C LYS A 231 20.39 4.80 9.62
N ASN A 232 20.80 4.26 8.48
CA ASN A 232 21.76 4.92 7.60
C ASN A 232 21.18 6.21 7.03
N LYS A 233 19.93 6.20 6.56
CA LYS A 233 19.23 7.39 6.05
C LYS A 233 18.99 8.44 7.12
N PHE A 234 18.63 8.02 8.32
CA PHE A 234 18.55 8.90 9.47
C PHE A 234 19.92 9.52 9.82
N MET A 235 21.00 8.73 9.83
CA MET A 235 22.35 9.22 10.12
C MET A 235 22.90 10.12 9.00
N GLU A 236 22.56 9.87 7.74
CA GLU A 236 22.85 10.76 6.61
C GLU A 236 22.13 12.09 6.79
N SER A 237 20.83 12.07 7.06
CA SER A 237 20.03 13.26 7.34
C SER A 237 20.52 14.00 8.58
N TYR A 238 20.85 13.27 9.65
CA TYR A 238 21.43 13.82 10.87
C TYR A 238 22.85 14.36 10.65
N ARG A 239 23.68 13.78 9.78
CA ARG A 239 25.00 14.32 9.44
C ARG A 239 24.87 15.55 8.56
N GLN A 240 23.94 15.58 7.62
CA GLN A 240 23.61 16.77 6.85
C GLN A 240 23.17 17.88 7.79
N ARG A 241 22.26 17.58 8.73
CA ARG A 241 21.91 18.45 9.85
C ARG A 241 23.13 18.81 10.69
N LYS A 242 23.96 17.88 11.17
CA LYS A 242 25.14 18.18 11.99
C LYS A 242 26.19 18.99 11.24
N THR A 243 26.28 18.89 9.93
CA THR A 243 27.17 19.69 9.09
C THR A 243 26.60 21.08 8.83
N LEU A 244 25.27 21.21 8.79
CA LEU A 244 24.54 22.48 8.85
C LEU A 244 24.70 23.10 10.25
N VAL A 245 24.33 22.38 11.29
CA VAL A 245 24.44 22.66 12.72
C VAL A 245 25.88 22.90 13.19
N LEU A 246 26.95 22.30 12.68
CA LEU A 246 28.34 22.72 13.06
C LEU A 246 28.77 24.02 12.37
N LYS A 247 28.16 24.37 11.24
CA LYS A 247 28.33 25.68 10.59
C LYS A 247 27.40 26.74 11.20
N GLU A 248 26.29 26.32 11.77
CA GLU A 248 25.22 27.16 12.33
C GLU A 248 25.28 27.29 13.86
N GLU A 249 25.81 26.33 14.64
CA GLU A 249 25.89 26.32 16.12
C GLU A 249 26.90 27.35 16.63
N ASN A 250 28.02 27.56 15.95
CA ASN A 250 28.92 28.65 16.32
C ASN A 250 28.32 30.04 16.05
N GLN A 251 27.21 30.14 15.29
CA GLN A 251 26.47 31.39 15.06
C GLN A 251 25.18 31.46 15.90
N LEU A 252 24.49 30.34 16.13
CA LEU A 252 23.24 30.23 16.88
C LEU A 252 23.41 30.15 18.40
N ILE A 253 24.51 29.59 18.92
CA ILE A 253 24.80 29.61 20.38
C ILE A 253 24.98 31.05 20.87
N THR A 254 25.39 31.98 20.00
CA THR A 254 25.48 33.42 20.30
C THR A 254 24.13 34.15 20.17
N LEU A 255 23.16 33.59 19.45
CA LEU A 255 21.85 34.21 19.18
C LEU A 255 20.70 33.63 20.04
N LEU A 256 20.76 32.36 20.45
CA LEU A 256 19.67 31.65 21.13
C LEU A 256 19.68 31.70 22.66
N ASP A 257 20.50 32.58 23.26
CA ASP A 257 20.38 32.90 24.70
C ASP A 257 19.13 33.76 25.02
N GLN A 258 18.24 33.99 24.05
CA GLN A 258 16.95 34.65 24.23
C GLN A 258 15.80 33.78 23.69
N LYS A 259 15.00 33.22 24.60
CA LYS A 259 13.83 32.37 24.31
C LYS A 259 12.58 33.20 24.00
N ASN A 260 11.76 32.76 23.02
CA ASN A 260 10.31 32.55 23.22
C ASN A 260 9.62 31.76 22.07
N PRO A 261 8.46 31.11 22.32
CA PRO A 261 7.75 30.22 21.39
C PRO A 261 6.80 30.92 20.41
N GLU A 262 6.48 30.22 19.32
CA GLU A 262 5.70 30.64 18.13
C GLU A 262 4.28 31.15 18.45
N THR A 263 3.98 32.41 18.08
CA THR A 263 2.67 33.07 18.18
C THR A 263 2.14 33.48 16.80
N GLU A 264 0.84 33.79 16.67
CA GLU A 264 0.16 34.21 15.43
C GLU A 264 0.79 35.47 14.77
N GLU A 265 1.46 36.29 15.57
CA GLU A 265 2.25 37.45 15.15
C GLU A 265 3.45 37.05 14.26
N TRP A 266 4.05 35.87 14.52
CA TRP A 266 5.14 35.29 13.73
C TRP A 266 4.71 34.89 12.32
N LEU A 267 3.45 34.47 12.13
CA LEU A 267 2.90 34.11 10.82
C LEU A 267 2.67 35.34 9.94
N VAL A 268 2.16 36.44 10.51
CA VAL A 268 1.97 37.73 9.83
C VAL A 268 3.31 38.34 9.42
N GLU A 269 4.34 38.16 10.25
CA GLU A 269 5.71 38.61 9.97
C GLU A 269 6.33 37.86 8.79
N LYS A 270 6.12 36.54 8.70
CA LYS A 270 6.55 35.72 7.54
C LYS A 270 5.88 36.15 6.24
N GLU A 271 4.60 36.51 6.29
CA GLU A 271 3.85 36.96 5.12
C GLU A 271 4.37 38.31 4.58
N LYS A 272 4.71 39.25 5.47
CA LYS A 272 5.35 40.54 5.09
C LYS A 272 6.71 40.34 4.43
N ILE A 273 7.53 39.43 4.94
CA ILE A 273 8.85 39.10 4.37
C ILE A 273 8.70 38.46 2.99
N LEU A 274 7.71 37.57 2.82
CA LEU A 274 7.42 36.95 1.53
C LEU A 274 6.98 37.99 0.49
N ASN A 275 6.18 38.98 0.89
CA ASN A 275 5.78 40.08 0.01
C ASN A 275 6.97 40.95 -0.44
N ILE A 276 7.95 41.23 0.45
CA ILE A 276 9.18 41.96 0.09
C ILE A 276 10.06 41.15 -0.88
N LEU A 277 10.12 39.82 -0.70
CA LEU A 277 10.86 38.92 -1.59
C LEU A 277 10.23 38.78 -2.99
N GLN A 278 8.91 38.98 -3.09
CA GLN A 278 8.15 38.80 -4.32
C GLN A 278 7.95 40.08 -5.13
N ASP A 279 8.04 41.26 -4.49
CA ASP A 279 7.86 42.56 -5.13
C ASP A 279 9.22 43.20 -5.51
N PRO A 280 9.59 43.22 -6.81
CA PRO A 280 10.86 43.78 -7.30
C PRO A 280 10.99 45.30 -7.09
N ASP A 281 9.86 46.00 -6.96
CA ASP A 281 9.82 47.45 -6.79
C ASP A 281 9.84 47.86 -5.31
N ASN A 282 9.87 46.88 -4.39
CA ASN A 282 9.89 47.14 -2.96
C ASN A 282 11.19 47.84 -2.53
N PRO A 283 11.13 49.00 -1.88
CA PRO A 283 12.31 49.79 -1.52
C PRO A 283 13.26 49.06 -0.55
N LEU A 284 12.75 48.10 0.22
CA LEU A 284 13.54 47.31 1.18
C LEU A 284 14.27 46.13 0.53
N GLN A 285 13.93 45.78 -0.71
CA GLN A 285 14.57 44.66 -1.42
C GLN A 285 16.06 44.93 -1.71
N LYS A 286 16.43 46.18 -2.00
CA LYS A 286 17.83 46.58 -2.19
C LYS A 286 18.66 46.43 -0.91
N GLU A 287 18.04 46.65 0.25
CA GLU A 287 18.71 46.44 1.54
C GLU A 287 18.77 44.94 1.88
N LEU A 288 17.70 44.19 1.56
CA LEU A 288 17.60 42.76 1.77
C LEU A 288 18.64 41.95 0.97
N PHE A 289 18.96 42.38 -0.25
CA PHE A 289 19.87 41.66 -1.14
C PHE A 289 21.30 42.20 -1.15
N ARG A 290 21.59 43.19 -0.31
CA ARG A 290 22.89 43.89 -0.29
C ARG A 290 24.05 42.92 -0.03
N GLY A 291 24.98 42.81 -0.97
CA GLY A 291 26.14 41.90 -0.89
C GLY A 291 25.87 40.43 -1.24
N ILE A 292 24.65 40.09 -1.69
CA ILE A 292 24.25 38.76 -2.16
C ILE A 292 23.50 38.79 -3.51
N GLU A 293 23.54 39.92 -4.20
CA GLU A 293 22.77 40.24 -5.41
C GLU A 293 22.97 39.20 -6.52
N ASP A 294 24.20 38.74 -6.73
CA ASP A 294 24.54 37.80 -7.81
C ASP A 294 24.05 36.36 -7.56
N LYS A 295 23.64 36.06 -6.31
CA LYS A 295 23.31 34.70 -5.86
C LYS A 295 21.85 34.55 -5.43
N ILE A 296 21.22 35.66 -5.05
CA ILE A 296 19.82 35.65 -4.61
C ILE A 296 18.85 35.24 -5.73
N GLU A 297 19.19 35.51 -6.99
CA GLU A 297 18.38 35.11 -8.14
C GLU A 297 18.12 33.59 -8.17
N ILE A 298 19.15 32.78 -7.88
CA ILE A 298 19.04 31.32 -7.84
C ILE A 298 18.16 30.87 -6.65
N PHE A 299 18.27 31.57 -5.52
CA PHE A 299 17.45 31.33 -4.34
C PHE A 299 15.96 31.60 -4.64
N ILE A 300 15.64 32.71 -5.30
CA ILE A 300 14.26 33.07 -5.68
C ILE A 300 13.70 32.05 -6.67
N LEU A 301 14.44 31.71 -7.73
CA LEU A 301 13.97 30.74 -8.73
C LEU A 301 13.67 29.37 -8.12
N HIS A 302 14.47 28.93 -7.14
CA HIS A 302 14.29 27.63 -6.51
C HIS A 302 13.17 27.62 -5.45
N PHE A 303 13.20 28.56 -4.50
CA PHE A 303 12.28 28.53 -3.35
C PHE A 303 10.98 29.30 -3.56
N VAL A 304 10.99 30.34 -4.39
CA VAL A 304 9.78 31.15 -4.66
C VAL A 304 9.06 30.65 -5.91
N LYS A 305 9.80 30.29 -6.97
CA LYS A 305 9.21 29.79 -8.23
C LYS A 305 9.16 28.27 -8.35
N GLY A 306 9.71 27.53 -7.38
CA GLY A 306 9.62 26.07 -7.31
C GLY A 306 10.42 25.31 -8.39
N LEU A 307 11.37 25.96 -9.07
CA LEU A 307 12.15 25.33 -10.12
C LEU A 307 13.27 24.46 -9.52
N SER A 308 13.51 23.29 -10.11
CA SER A 308 14.66 22.45 -9.79
C SER A 308 15.97 23.10 -10.23
N TYR A 309 17.10 22.68 -9.63
CA TYR A 309 18.41 23.19 -10.04
C TYR A 309 18.75 22.89 -11.50
N GLU A 310 18.25 21.78 -12.03
CA GLU A 310 18.44 21.40 -13.43
C GLU A 310 17.66 22.35 -14.35
N GLU A 311 16.40 22.64 -14.03
CA GLU A 311 15.58 23.61 -14.77
C GLU A 311 16.21 25.02 -14.74
N ILE A 312 16.71 25.46 -13.59
CA ILE A 312 17.41 26.76 -13.47
C ILE A 312 18.71 26.77 -14.31
N ALA A 313 19.44 25.65 -14.34
CA ALA A 313 20.68 25.55 -15.11
C ALA A 313 20.41 25.58 -16.62
N ILE A 314 19.36 24.90 -17.07
CA ILE A 314 18.92 24.90 -18.47
C ILE A 314 18.40 26.29 -18.85
N GLN A 315 17.65 26.95 -17.98
CA GLN A 315 17.12 28.29 -18.22
C GLN A 315 18.23 29.34 -18.35
N LYS A 316 19.29 29.24 -17.53
CA LYS A 316 20.40 30.21 -17.55
C LYS A 316 21.47 29.93 -18.60
N TYR A 317 21.71 28.67 -18.96
CA TYR A 317 22.85 28.28 -19.80
C TYR A 317 22.49 27.44 -21.02
N GLY A 318 21.22 27.12 -21.24
CA GLY A 318 20.75 26.25 -22.31
C GLY A 318 21.05 24.77 -22.05
N ASN A 319 20.97 23.95 -23.11
CA ASN A 319 21.28 22.52 -23.01
C ASN A 319 22.77 22.30 -22.74
N LEU A 320 23.08 21.83 -21.54
CA LEU A 320 24.44 21.51 -21.09
C LEU A 320 24.71 20.01 -21.20
N ALA A 321 25.97 19.65 -21.43
CA ALA A 321 26.41 18.26 -21.31
C ALA A 321 26.23 17.76 -19.86
N PRO A 322 25.92 16.47 -19.60
CA PRO A 322 25.56 15.96 -18.28
C PRO A 322 26.56 16.27 -17.16
N LYS A 323 27.86 16.27 -17.48
CA LYS A 323 28.94 16.57 -16.53
C LYS A 323 28.98 18.05 -16.14
N GLU A 324 28.66 18.93 -17.08
CA GLU A 324 28.61 20.38 -16.85
C GLU A 324 27.32 20.77 -16.13
N LEU A 325 26.20 20.14 -16.48
CA LEU A 325 24.93 20.30 -15.78
C LEU A 325 25.09 19.99 -14.29
N LYS A 326 25.66 18.82 -13.95
CA LYS A 326 25.93 18.44 -12.56
C LYS A 326 26.82 19.44 -11.82
N ARG A 327 27.87 19.94 -12.48
CA ARG A 327 28.77 20.94 -11.89
C ARG A 327 28.05 22.26 -11.60
N LYS A 328 27.12 22.68 -12.47
CA LYS A 328 26.33 23.90 -12.30
C LYS A 328 25.27 23.75 -11.21
N THR A 329 24.58 22.61 -11.14
CA THR A 329 23.61 22.33 -10.08
C THR A 329 24.27 22.22 -8.70
N ASP A 330 25.44 21.58 -8.61
CA ASP A 330 26.23 21.55 -7.38
C ASP A 330 26.67 22.95 -6.94
N LYS A 331 27.07 23.81 -7.90
CA LYS A 331 27.40 25.21 -7.62
C LYS A 331 26.19 25.99 -7.11
N PHE A 332 25.01 25.83 -7.73
CA PHE A 332 23.77 26.48 -7.28
C PHE A 332 23.37 26.09 -5.87
N ARG A 333 23.48 24.80 -5.54
CA ARG A 333 23.25 24.31 -4.18
C ARG A 333 24.19 24.99 -3.17
N GLN A 334 25.47 25.12 -3.52
CA GLN A 334 26.45 25.81 -2.67
C GLN A 334 26.17 27.32 -2.52
N ASP A 335 25.81 27.99 -3.62
CA ASP A 335 25.52 29.42 -3.62
C ASP A 335 24.26 29.73 -2.81
N ILE A 336 23.22 28.90 -2.90
CA ILE A 336 22.02 28.99 -2.03
C ILE A 336 22.39 28.86 -0.56
N CYS A 337 23.21 27.87 -0.20
CA CYS A 337 23.64 27.71 1.20
C CYS A 337 24.40 28.93 1.73
N ARG A 338 25.12 29.64 0.85
CA ARG A 338 25.85 30.88 1.20
C ARG A 338 24.95 32.11 1.28
N VAL A 339 23.78 32.09 0.65
CA VAL A 339 22.80 33.19 0.66
C VAL A 339 21.92 33.17 1.91
N LYS A 340 21.64 31.98 2.47
CA LYS A 340 20.72 31.83 3.62
C LYS A 340 21.12 32.66 4.84
N ALA A 341 22.37 32.58 5.29
CA ALA A 341 22.80 33.29 6.51
C ALA A 341 22.79 34.83 6.36
N PRO A 342 23.35 35.43 5.29
CA PRO A 342 23.21 36.87 5.06
C PRO A 342 21.76 37.32 4.90
N LEU A 343 20.94 36.54 4.19
CA LEU A 343 19.52 36.86 3.98
C LEU A 343 18.76 36.87 5.31
N CYS A 344 18.95 35.88 6.18
CA CYS A 344 18.36 35.88 7.52
C CYS A 344 18.79 37.11 8.34
N SER A 345 20.08 37.46 8.32
CA SER A 345 20.58 38.64 9.03
C SER A 345 19.99 39.95 8.48
N HIS A 346 19.78 40.06 7.18
CA HIS A 346 19.13 41.23 6.59
C HIS A 346 17.63 41.28 6.92
N ILE A 347 16.95 40.14 6.91
CA ILE A 347 15.55 40.02 7.32
C ILE A 347 15.37 40.49 8.76
N GLU A 348 16.21 40.04 9.70
CA GLU A 348 16.17 40.46 11.11
C GLU A 348 16.36 41.99 11.28
N LYS A 349 17.26 42.59 10.49
CA LYS A 349 17.48 44.05 10.45
C LYS A 349 16.33 44.83 9.83
N ILE A 350 15.60 44.25 8.88
CA ILE A 350 14.45 44.89 8.24
C ILE A 350 13.21 44.75 9.13
N ILE A 351 13.02 43.59 9.73
CA ILE A 351 11.96 43.32 10.72
C ILE A 351 12.05 44.29 11.88
N SER A 352 13.26 44.53 12.43
CA SER A 352 13.45 45.49 13.53
C SER A 352 13.18 46.96 13.15
N LYS A 353 12.95 47.25 11.86
CA LYS A 353 12.58 48.58 11.34
C LYS A 353 11.10 48.67 10.90
N LEU A 354 10.41 47.54 10.80
CA LEU A 354 8.98 47.43 10.48
C LEU A 354 8.16 47.45 11.77
#